data_AF-A0A7L2CRU0-F1
#
_entry.id   AF-A0A7L2CRU0-F1
#
_cell.length_a   1.000
_cell.length_b   1.000
_cell.length_c   1.000
_cell.angle_alpha   90.00
_cell.angle_beta   90.00
_cell.angle_gamma   90.00
#
_symmetry.space_group_name_H-M   'P 1'
#
loop_
_entity.id
_entity.type
_entity.pdbx_description
1 polymer ?
#
loop_
_entity_poly.entity_id
_entity_poly.type
_entity_poly.pdbx_seq_one_letter_code
_entity_poly.pdbx_strand_id
1 'polypeptide(L)'
;TGGNGSSKTVKLSSAAIGSWQPLSENSRLFLENTLDSVVLSVLFQQRERKDDVQKHLNVLKKRMLRSFMTLKVPPGKLGNLKNIQSLQTAEKQMLETNEQCLLQLQDEITEVERLAEHIKENTLQLQHKIQVLKNQVEEDEKEARKVFQENGSGALHLPELPKCSLQAPTLQEEILKVKNQGGLLKDLNAIQRSADLKNLLTLVEKTYEKVDLL
;
A
#
# COMPACT_ATOMS: atom_id res chain seq x y z
N THR A 1 75.85 -26.39 15.55
CA THR A 1 75.98 -24.95 15.25
C THR A 1 74.95 -24.20 16.08
N GLY A 2 75.37 -23.65 17.22
CA GLY A 2 74.49 -22.96 18.16
C GLY A 2 74.24 -21.51 17.77
N GLY A 3 72.97 -21.13 17.65
CA GLY A 3 72.55 -19.75 17.40
C GLY A 3 72.46 -18.95 18.70
N ASN A 4 73.34 -17.98 18.87
CA ASN A 4 73.28 -16.99 19.95
C ASN A 4 72.12 -16.02 19.69
N GLY A 5 71.01 -16.19 20.41
CA GLY A 5 69.98 -15.16 20.55
C GLY A 5 70.49 -14.03 21.44
N SER A 6 71.00 -12.94 20.85
CA SER A 6 71.36 -11.75 21.61
C SER A 6 70.12 -10.93 21.94
N SER A 7 69.69 -10.98 23.21
CA SER A 7 68.67 -10.07 23.74
C SER A 7 69.23 -8.65 23.71
N LYS A 8 68.70 -7.80 22.81
CA LYS A 8 69.00 -6.37 22.78
C LYS A 8 68.39 -5.70 24.02
N THR A 9 69.19 -5.48 25.05
CA THR A 9 68.79 -4.69 26.23
C THR A 9 68.82 -3.21 25.86
N VAL A 10 67.65 -2.58 25.80
CA VAL A 10 67.53 -1.13 25.58
C VAL A 10 67.98 -0.41 26.85
N LYS A 11 69.09 0.33 26.78
CA LYS A 11 69.56 1.18 27.88
C LYS A 11 68.64 2.41 27.95
N LEU A 12 67.72 2.41 28.90
CA LEU A 12 66.88 3.58 29.20
C LEU A 12 67.72 4.62 29.95
N SER A 13 67.55 5.90 29.60
CA SER A 13 68.20 6.99 30.33
C SER A 13 67.58 7.15 31.73
N SER A 14 68.37 7.55 32.72
CA SER A 14 67.89 7.79 34.10
C SER A 14 66.75 8.80 34.15
N ALA A 15 66.76 9.80 33.26
CA ALA A 15 65.69 10.77 33.10
C ALA A 15 64.36 10.15 32.62
N ALA A 16 64.41 9.16 31.72
CA ALA A 16 63.22 8.45 31.25
C ALA A 16 62.61 7.55 32.32
N ILE A 17 63.42 6.99 33.22
CA ILE A 17 62.96 6.19 34.36
C ILE A 17 62.38 7.09 35.47
N GLY A 18 62.90 8.31 35.60
CA GLY A 18 62.39 9.32 36.53
C GLY A 18 60.98 9.83 36.24
N SER A 19 60.52 9.76 34.98
CA SER A 19 59.16 10.19 34.59
C SER A 19 58.09 9.11 34.72
N TRP A 20 58.45 7.89 35.15
CA TRP A 20 57.51 6.78 35.30
C TRP A 20 56.55 7.02 36.46
N GLN A 21 55.27 6.80 36.19
CA GLN A 21 54.20 7.01 37.15
C GLN A 21 53.81 5.66 37.79
N PRO A 22 53.33 5.66 39.04
CA PRO A 22 52.66 4.49 39.60
C PRO A 22 51.47 4.08 38.72
N LEU A 23 51.15 2.80 38.74
CA LEU A 23 50.02 2.25 38.00
C LEU A 23 48.70 2.95 38.40
N SER A 24 47.86 3.31 37.41
CA SER A 24 46.59 3.98 37.66
C SER A 24 45.62 3.10 38.47
N GLU A 25 44.69 3.70 39.19
CA GLU A 25 43.71 2.95 40.00
C GLU A 25 42.87 1.98 39.16
N ASN A 26 42.37 2.40 38.00
CA ASN A 26 41.59 1.54 37.11
C ASN A 26 42.38 0.34 36.59
N SER A 27 43.66 0.53 36.28
CA SER A 27 44.50 -0.58 35.82
C SER A 27 44.88 -1.53 36.96
N ARG A 28 45.06 -1.02 38.18
CA ARG A 28 45.20 -1.85 39.39
C ARG A 28 43.95 -2.72 39.62
N LEU A 29 42.77 -2.13 39.53
CA LEU A 29 41.48 -2.82 39.67
C LEU A 29 41.29 -3.90 38.60
N PHE A 30 41.66 -3.61 37.35
CA PHE A 30 41.63 -4.58 36.27
C PHE A 30 42.58 -5.77 36.51
N LEU A 31 43.82 -5.51 36.94
CA LEU A 31 44.77 -6.57 37.26
C LEU A 31 44.34 -7.41 38.47
N GLU A 32 43.74 -6.79 39.48
CA GLU A 32 43.16 -7.50 40.63
C GLU A 32 42.03 -8.45 40.18
N ASN A 33 41.08 -7.95 39.39
CA ASN A 33 39.99 -8.77 38.84
C ASN A 33 40.51 -9.91 37.97
N THR A 34 41.57 -9.66 37.19
CA THR A 34 42.22 -10.70 36.38
C THR A 34 42.87 -11.77 37.25
N LEU A 35 43.57 -11.37 38.33
CA LEU A 35 44.12 -12.30 39.30
C LEU A 35 43.03 -13.14 39.97
N ASP A 36 41.90 -12.52 40.33
CA ASP A 36 40.76 -13.24 40.92
C ASP A 36 40.18 -14.27 39.96
N SER A 37 40.03 -13.91 38.68
CA SER A 37 39.60 -14.84 37.65
C SER A 37 40.56 -16.04 37.50
N VAL A 38 41.87 -15.78 37.51
CA VAL A 38 42.90 -16.85 37.45
C VAL A 38 42.86 -17.74 38.70
N VAL A 39 42.72 -17.15 39.89
CA VAL A 39 42.60 -17.91 41.14
C VAL A 39 41.37 -18.81 41.09
N LEU A 40 40.22 -18.30 40.65
CA LEU A 40 38.99 -19.09 40.49
C LEU A 40 39.16 -20.22 39.47
N SER A 41 39.81 -19.95 38.33
CA SER A 41 40.09 -20.96 37.30
C SER A 41 40.96 -22.11 37.83
N VAL A 42 42.04 -21.79 38.56
CA VAL A 42 42.93 -22.80 39.16
C VAL A 42 42.22 -23.59 40.26
N LEU A 43 41.41 -22.94 41.09
CA LEU A 43 40.63 -23.62 42.14
C LEU A 43 39.54 -24.52 41.56
N PHE A 44 39.00 -24.17 40.40
CA PHE A 44 38.03 -25.01 39.70
C PHE A 44 38.68 -26.29 39.14
N GLN A 45 39.92 -26.19 38.65
CA GLN A 45 40.68 -27.33 38.13
C GLN A 45 41.21 -28.28 39.22
N GLN A 46 41.47 -27.78 40.44
CA GLN A 46 41.96 -28.59 41.55
C GLN A 46 40.81 -29.21 42.36
N ARG A 47 40.62 -30.53 42.29
CA ARG A 47 39.49 -31.23 42.95
C ARG A 47 39.78 -31.75 44.37
N GLU A 48 41.03 -32.13 44.67
CA GLU A 48 41.35 -32.88 45.90
C GLU A 48 42.05 -32.08 47.01
N ARG A 49 42.56 -30.88 46.74
CA ARG A 49 43.30 -30.04 47.74
C ARG A 49 42.96 -28.55 47.65
N LYS A 50 41.66 -28.23 47.53
CA LYS A 50 41.18 -26.86 47.30
C LYS A 50 41.62 -25.88 48.39
N ASP A 51 41.52 -26.25 49.66
CA ASP A 51 41.77 -25.34 50.78
C ASP A 51 43.24 -24.92 50.89
N ASP A 52 44.17 -25.86 50.71
CA ASP A 52 45.60 -25.57 50.77
C ASP A 52 46.09 -24.82 49.52
N VAL A 53 45.55 -25.16 48.35
CA VAL A 53 45.81 -24.42 47.10
C VAL A 53 45.27 -22.99 47.22
N GLN A 54 44.08 -22.79 47.78
CA GLN A 54 43.49 -21.47 47.99
C GLN A 54 44.32 -20.61 48.94
N LYS A 55 44.84 -21.18 50.04
CA LYS A 55 45.74 -20.45 50.95
C LYS A 55 47.00 -19.97 50.24
N HIS A 56 47.66 -20.84 49.47
CA HIS A 56 48.86 -20.47 48.71
C HIS A 56 48.56 -19.43 47.60
N LEU A 57 47.46 -19.59 46.87
CA LEU A 57 47.04 -18.64 45.85
C LEU A 57 46.70 -17.27 46.44
N ASN A 58 46.08 -17.21 47.62
CA ASN A 58 45.80 -15.95 48.31
C ASN A 58 47.08 -15.23 48.77
N VAL A 59 48.09 -15.97 49.23
CA VAL A 59 49.40 -15.39 49.56
C VAL A 59 50.08 -14.84 48.30
N LEU A 60 49.99 -15.57 47.19
CA LEU A 60 50.54 -15.14 45.90
C LEU A 60 49.80 -13.89 45.38
N LYS A 61 48.46 -13.87 45.43
CA LYS A 61 47.63 -12.71 45.08
C LYS A 61 48.07 -11.48 45.85
N LYS A 62 48.17 -11.56 47.19
CA LYS A 62 48.60 -10.43 48.04
C LYS A 62 50.02 -9.94 47.70
N ARG A 63 50.93 -10.85 47.35
CA ARG A 63 52.30 -10.49 46.94
C ARG A 63 52.31 -9.77 45.58
N MET A 64 51.57 -10.28 44.60
CA MET A 64 51.43 -9.65 43.28
C MET A 64 50.79 -8.26 43.36
N LEU A 65 49.71 -8.12 44.14
CA LEU A 65 49.06 -6.82 44.36
C LEU A 65 50.02 -5.80 44.97
N ARG A 66 50.85 -6.22 45.93
CA ARG A 66 51.89 -5.36 46.50
C ARG A 66 52.92 -4.94 45.44
N SER A 67 53.34 -5.86 44.57
CA SER A 67 54.23 -5.55 43.46
C SER A 67 53.62 -4.51 42.52
N PHE A 68 52.33 -4.62 42.19
CA PHE A 68 51.62 -3.65 41.34
C PHE A 68 51.52 -2.26 41.97
N MET A 69 51.46 -2.15 43.31
CA MET A 69 51.51 -0.85 44.00
C MET A 69 52.88 -0.17 43.88
N THR A 70 53.95 -0.95 43.85
CA THR A 70 55.33 -0.44 43.73
C THR A 70 55.81 -0.33 42.28
N LEU A 71 55.05 -0.89 41.33
CA LEU A 71 55.42 -0.93 39.92
C LEU A 71 55.22 0.44 39.30
N LYS A 72 56.33 1.05 38.88
CA LYS A 72 56.31 2.26 38.07
C LYS A 72 56.24 1.85 36.61
N VAL A 73 55.33 2.48 35.87
CA VAL A 73 55.14 2.24 34.44
C VAL A 73 55.38 3.54 33.67
N PRO A 74 55.88 3.46 32.43
CA PRO A 74 55.94 4.63 31.57
C PRO A 74 54.55 5.28 31.48
N PRO A 75 54.44 6.62 31.59
CA PRO A 75 53.17 7.29 31.38
C PRO A 75 52.71 7.01 29.95
N GLY A 76 51.67 6.19 29.80
CA GLY A 76 51.07 5.92 28.50
C GLY A 76 50.60 7.24 27.87
N LYS A 77 50.74 7.37 26.55
CA LYS A 77 50.16 8.48 25.78
C LYS A 77 48.63 8.38 25.85
N LEU A 78 48.06 8.83 26.97
CA LEU A 78 46.63 8.83 27.25
C LEU A 78 45.91 10.04 26.61
N GLY A 79 46.59 10.79 25.74
CA GLY A 79 46.04 11.96 25.05
C GLY A 79 44.84 11.64 24.15
N ASN A 80 44.74 10.40 23.66
CA ASN A 80 43.65 9.96 22.80
C ASN A 80 42.31 9.80 23.55
N LEU A 81 42.31 9.72 24.88
CA LEU A 81 41.06 9.56 25.65
C LEU A 81 40.23 10.85 25.73
N LYS A 82 40.81 12.02 25.47
CA LYS A 82 40.03 13.28 25.39
C LYS A 82 38.98 13.24 24.27
N ASN A 83 39.29 12.55 23.18
CA ASN A 83 38.37 12.40 22.05
C ASN A 83 37.21 11.42 22.36
N ILE A 84 37.36 10.55 23.36
CA ILE A 84 36.32 9.58 23.72
C ILE A 84 35.13 10.29 24.35
N GLN A 85 35.37 11.29 25.20
CA GLN A 85 34.26 12.04 25.81
C GLN A 85 33.44 12.80 24.76
N SER A 86 34.09 13.44 23.78
CA SER A 86 33.39 14.09 22.67
C SER A 86 32.64 13.10 21.77
N LEU A 87 33.23 11.92 21.53
CA LEU A 87 32.58 10.84 20.78
C LEU A 87 31.34 10.34 21.53
N GLN A 88 31.46 10.11 22.83
CA GLN A 88 30.35 9.65 23.68
C GLN A 88 29.21 10.67 23.71
N THR A 89 29.50 11.97 23.80
CA THR A 89 28.45 13.00 23.75
C THR A 89 27.77 13.07 22.40
N ALA A 90 28.53 12.92 21.30
CA ALA A 90 27.97 12.91 19.95
C ALA A 90 27.10 11.66 19.71
N GLU A 91 27.56 10.49 20.18
CA GLU A 91 26.81 9.24 20.11
C GLU A 91 25.50 9.33 20.90
N LYS A 92 25.54 9.91 22.11
CA LYS A 92 24.34 10.12 22.92
C LYS A 92 23.34 11.07 22.25
N GLN A 93 23.82 12.18 21.69
CA GLN A 93 22.96 13.11 20.97
C GLN A 93 22.32 12.44 19.74
N MET A 94 23.10 11.67 18.99
CA MET A 94 22.60 10.91 17.84
C MET A 94 21.54 9.88 18.26
N LEU A 95 21.77 9.20 19.39
CA LEU A 95 20.80 8.26 19.96
C LEU A 95 19.49 8.96 20.32
N GLU A 96 19.54 10.09 21.02
CA GLU A 96 18.35 10.88 21.38
C GLU A 96 17.58 11.33 20.13
N THR A 97 18.27 11.79 19.08
CA THR A 97 17.61 12.17 17.82
C THR A 97 17.00 10.97 17.08
N ASN A 98 17.66 9.81 17.14
CA ASN A 98 17.13 8.59 16.53
C ASN A 98 15.88 8.10 17.26
N GLU A 99 15.86 8.16 18.59
CA GLU A 99 14.67 7.83 19.37
C GLU A 99 13.49 8.73 19.03
N GLN A 100 13.71 10.04 18.89
CA GLN A 100 12.66 10.97 18.46
C GLN A 100 12.16 10.66 17.04
N CYS A 101 13.07 10.38 16.11
CA CYS A 101 12.72 10.00 14.74
C CYS A 101 11.93 8.69 14.70
N LEU A 102 12.30 7.70 15.52
CA LEU A 102 11.56 6.45 15.64
C LEU A 102 10.13 6.65 16.16
N LEU A 103 9.93 7.54 17.14
CA LEU A 103 8.59 7.89 17.61
C LEU A 103 7.76 8.54 16.50
N GLN A 104 8.35 9.49 15.74
CA GLN A 104 7.66 10.13 14.62
C GLN A 104 7.26 9.13 13.52
N LEU A 105 8.15 8.20 13.18
CA LEU A 105 7.86 7.14 12.21
C LEU A 105 6.76 6.20 12.71
N GLN A 106 6.74 5.88 14.00
CA GLN A 106 5.69 5.06 14.59
C GLN A 106 4.32 5.75 14.55
N ASP A 107 4.27 7.06 14.80
CA ASP A 107 3.05 7.86 14.69
C ASP A 107 2.57 7.91 13.23
N GLU A 108 3.48 8.10 12.28
CA GLU A 108 3.15 8.13 10.85
C GLU A 108 2.62 6.77 10.35
N ILE A 109 3.23 5.66 10.78
CA ILE A 109 2.72 4.31 10.51
C ILE A 109 1.30 4.14 11.06
N THR A 110 1.07 4.56 12.29
CA THR A 110 -0.24 4.43 12.95
C THR A 110 -1.32 5.21 12.20
N GLU A 111 -1.01 6.42 11.73
CA GLU A 111 -1.93 7.21 10.91
C GLU A 111 -2.19 6.57 9.55
N VAL A 112 -1.17 6.03 8.90
CA VAL A 112 -1.32 5.31 7.62
C VAL A 112 -2.17 4.06 7.80
N GLU A 113 -2.00 3.30 8.89
CA GLU A 113 -2.83 2.15 9.20
C GLU A 113 -4.30 2.55 9.39
N ARG A 114 -4.57 3.60 10.17
CA ARG A 114 -5.92 4.14 10.35
C ARG A 114 -6.56 4.57 9.03
N LEU A 115 -5.80 5.23 8.16
CA LEU A 115 -6.27 5.61 6.83
C LEU A 115 -6.55 4.39 5.95
N ALA A 116 -5.70 3.36 6.00
CA ALA A 116 -5.89 2.13 5.27
C ALA A 116 -7.15 1.37 5.72
N GLU A 117 -7.44 1.34 7.03
CA GLU A 117 -8.68 0.77 7.58
C GLU A 117 -9.92 1.53 7.07
N HIS A 118 -9.89 2.86 7.10
CA HIS A 118 -10.99 3.68 6.58
C HIS A 118 -11.21 3.47 5.07
N ILE A 119 -10.13 3.36 4.28
CA ILE A 119 -10.24 3.05 2.85
C ILE A 119 -10.84 1.66 2.64
N LYS A 120 -10.44 0.67 3.45
CA LYS A 120 -10.99 -0.69 3.41
C LYS A 120 -12.49 -0.69 3.71
N GLU A 121 -12.93 0.02 4.75
CA GLU A 121 -14.35 0.15 5.09
C GLU A 121 -15.13 0.80 3.93
N ASN A 122 -14.65 1.92 3.40
CA ASN A 122 -15.28 2.58 2.26
C ASN A 122 -15.36 1.68 1.03
N THR A 123 -14.33 0.88 0.77
CA THR A 123 -14.30 -0.09 -0.33
C THR A 123 -15.40 -1.14 -0.15
N LEU A 124 -15.57 -1.67 1.07
CA LEU A 124 -16.63 -2.62 1.38
C LEU A 124 -18.04 -2.00 1.22
N GLN A 125 -18.22 -0.76 1.70
CA GLN A 125 -19.49 -0.04 1.55
C GLN A 125 -19.83 0.20 0.07
N LEU A 126 -18.85 0.59 -0.75
CA LEU A 126 -19.04 0.77 -2.19
C LEU A 126 -19.35 -0.54 -2.90
N GLN A 127 -18.66 -1.63 -2.56
CA GLN A 127 -18.97 -2.96 -3.10
C GLN A 127 -20.40 -3.38 -2.77
N HIS A 128 -20.85 -3.16 -1.54
CA HIS A 128 -22.23 -3.44 -1.15
C HIS A 128 -23.23 -2.60 -1.97
N LYS A 129 -22.98 -1.29 -2.12
CA LYS A 129 -23.84 -0.41 -2.95
C LYS A 129 -23.91 -0.87 -4.40
N ILE A 130 -22.77 -1.26 -4.99
CA ILE A 130 -22.72 -1.81 -6.35
C ILE A 130 -23.55 -3.09 -6.45
N GLN A 131 -23.46 -3.99 -5.47
CA GLN A 131 -24.25 -5.23 -5.47
C GLN A 131 -25.75 -4.95 -5.39
N VAL A 132 -26.18 -4.01 -4.54
CA VAL A 132 -27.58 -3.59 -4.43
C VAL A 132 -28.08 -3.00 -5.76
N LEU A 133 -27.33 -2.06 -6.33
CA LEU A 133 -27.69 -1.45 -7.62
C LEU A 133 -27.74 -2.49 -8.75
N LYS A 134 -26.82 -3.45 -8.76
CA LYS A 134 -26.83 -4.54 -9.73
C LYS A 134 -28.11 -5.38 -9.63
N ASN A 135 -28.53 -5.72 -8.41
CA ASN A 135 -29.77 -6.46 -8.20
C ASN A 135 -31.00 -5.64 -8.63
N GLN A 136 -31.01 -4.32 -8.35
CA GLN A 136 -32.09 -3.44 -8.79
C GLN A 136 -32.19 -3.38 -10.31
N VAL A 137 -31.07 -3.17 -11.00
CA VAL A 137 -31.02 -3.15 -12.47
C VAL A 137 -31.49 -4.48 -13.05
N GLU A 138 -31.12 -5.61 -12.45
CA GLU A 138 -31.58 -6.92 -12.90
C GLU A 138 -33.10 -7.08 -12.75
N GLU A 139 -33.70 -6.56 -11.67
CA GLU A 139 -35.15 -6.57 -11.48
C GLU A 139 -35.87 -5.63 -12.45
N ASP A 140 -35.36 -4.40 -12.61
CA ASP A 140 -35.89 -3.43 -13.57
C ASP A 140 -35.84 -3.98 -15.01
N GLU A 141 -34.76 -4.68 -15.38
CA GLU A 141 -34.66 -5.38 -16.66
C GLU A 141 -35.69 -6.51 -16.79
N LYS A 142 -35.96 -7.27 -15.73
CA LYS A 142 -37.00 -8.31 -15.74
C LYS A 142 -38.39 -7.71 -15.92
N GLU A 143 -38.69 -6.61 -15.23
CA GLU A 143 -39.95 -5.87 -15.41
C GLU A 143 -40.08 -5.30 -16.82
N ALA A 144 -39.05 -4.63 -17.32
CA ALA A 144 -39.03 -4.10 -18.67
C ALA A 144 -39.25 -5.23 -19.71
N ARG A 145 -38.57 -6.38 -19.55
CA ARG A 145 -38.77 -7.54 -20.43
C ARG A 145 -40.21 -8.07 -20.40
N LYS A 146 -40.91 -8.05 -19.26
CA LYS A 146 -42.34 -8.43 -19.22
C LYS A 146 -43.19 -7.48 -20.05
N VAL A 147 -43.01 -6.17 -19.87
CA VAL A 147 -43.70 -5.13 -20.66
C VAL A 147 -43.41 -5.27 -22.15
N PHE A 148 -42.17 -5.57 -22.53
CA PHE A 148 -41.80 -5.77 -23.93
C PHE A 148 -42.26 -7.13 -24.51
N GLN A 149 -42.40 -8.18 -23.69
CA GLN A 149 -42.89 -9.50 -24.13
C GLN A 149 -44.41 -9.52 -24.35
N GLU A 150 -45.19 -8.71 -23.63
CA GLU A 150 -46.62 -8.55 -23.89
C GLU A 150 -46.91 -7.89 -25.26
N ASN A 151 -45.90 -7.28 -25.89
CA ASN A 151 -46.02 -6.57 -27.17
C ASN A 151 -45.76 -7.46 -28.41
N GLY A 152 -46.17 -8.73 -28.37
CA GLY A 152 -46.33 -9.52 -29.60
C GLY A 152 -47.38 -8.91 -30.55
N SER A 153 -48.23 -8.05 -29.99
CA SER A 153 -49.07 -7.12 -30.71
C SER A 153 -48.55 -5.71 -30.41
N GLY A 154 -48.11 -4.95 -31.41
CA GLY A 154 -47.54 -3.61 -31.19
C GLY A 154 -48.44 -2.72 -30.31
N ALA A 155 -47.88 -1.65 -29.73
CA ALA A 155 -48.41 -0.80 -28.64
C ALA A 155 -49.93 -0.48 -28.58
N LEU A 156 -50.68 -0.74 -29.64
CA LEU A 156 -52.13 -0.60 -29.77
C LEU A 156 -52.92 -1.92 -29.71
N HIS A 157 -52.26 -3.04 -29.40
CA HIS A 157 -52.81 -4.41 -29.46
C HIS A 157 -53.60 -4.70 -30.75
N LEU A 158 -53.12 -4.18 -31.88
CA LEU A 158 -53.83 -4.33 -33.15
C LEU A 158 -53.60 -5.72 -33.74
N PRO A 159 -54.65 -6.36 -34.31
CA PRO A 159 -54.49 -7.54 -35.14
C PRO A 159 -53.52 -7.22 -36.28
N GLU A 160 -52.59 -8.15 -36.56
CA GLU A 160 -51.75 -8.02 -37.74
C GLU A 160 -52.63 -7.87 -38.97
N LEU A 161 -52.45 -6.77 -39.72
CA LEU A 161 -53.20 -6.55 -40.95
C LEU A 161 -52.91 -7.72 -41.91
N PRO A 162 -53.95 -8.34 -42.49
CA PRO A 162 -53.76 -9.46 -43.40
C PRO A 162 -52.86 -9.02 -44.55
N LYS A 163 -51.83 -9.82 -44.86
CA LYS A 163 -50.85 -9.55 -45.93
C LYS A 163 -51.51 -9.26 -47.28
N CYS A 164 -52.72 -9.77 -47.50
CA CYS A 164 -53.57 -9.48 -48.66
C CYS A 164 -53.89 -7.99 -48.83
N SER A 165 -53.99 -7.22 -47.75
CA SER A 165 -54.23 -5.79 -47.80
C SER A 165 -52.99 -4.98 -48.21
N LEU A 166 -51.79 -5.53 -47.99
CA LEU A 166 -50.52 -4.92 -48.40
C LEU A 166 -50.06 -5.38 -49.80
N GLN A 167 -50.64 -6.48 -50.30
CA GLN A 167 -50.31 -7.11 -51.57
C GLN A 167 -51.41 -6.92 -52.62
N ALA A 168 -52.51 -6.26 -52.26
CA ALA A 168 -53.50 -5.79 -53.22
C ALA A 168 -52.81 -4.82 -54.20
N PRO A 169 -52.95 -5.02 -55.53
CA PRO A 169 -52.47 -4.05 -56.50
C PRO A 169 -53.01 -2.67 -56.14
N THR A 170 -52.15 -1.66 -56.14
CA THR A 170 -52.65 -0.30 -55.92
C THR A 170 -53.65 0.05 -57.01
N LEU A 171 -54.65 0.87 -56.68
CA LEU A 171 -55.67 1.32 -57.62
C LEU A 171 -55.05 1.93 -58.89
N GLN A 172 -53.85 2.52 -58.74
CA GLN A 172 -53.01 3.02 -59.84
C GLN A 172 -52.54 1.91 -60.80
N GLU A 173 -52.06 0.77 -60.29
CA GLU A 173 -51.68 -0.39 -61.10
C GLU A 173 -52.87 -1.04 -61.79
N GLU A 174 -54.04 -1.02 -61.17
CA GLU A 174 -55.27 -1.56 -61.74
C GLU A 174 -55.84 -0.67 -62.86
N ILE A 175 -55.81 0.65 -62.68
CA ILE A 175 -56.18 1.64 -63.71
C ILE A 175 -55.31 1.48 -64.97
N LEU A 176 -54.03 1.16 -64.82
CA LEU A 176 -53.13 0.90 -65.96
C LEU A 176 -53.47 -0.38 -66.73
N LYS A 177 -54.21 -1.33 -66.14
CA LYS A 177 -54.63 -2.57 -66.81
C LYS A 177 -55.94 -2.42 -67.60
N VAL A 178 -56.64 -1.29 -67.49
CA VAL A 178 -57.90 -1.03 -68.20
C VAL A 178 -57.63 -0.72 -69.67
N LYS A 179 -58.28 -1.43 -70.61
CA LYS A 179 -58.06 -1.27 -72.07
C LYS A 179 -58.40 0.12 -72.64
N ASN A 180 -59.29 0.88 -71.99
CA ASN A 180 -59.76 2.20 -72.45
C ASN A 180 -59.28 3.35 -71.53
N GLN A 181 -57.96 3.45 -71.33
CA GLN A 181 -57.34 4.45 -70.44
C GLN A 181 -57.70 5.88 -70.85
N GLY A 182 -57.74 6.16 -72.16
CA GLY A 182 -58.00 7.51 -72.68
C GLY A 182 -59.44 7.98 -72.47
N GLY A 183 -60.43 7.08 -72.56
CA GLY A 183 -61.83 7.40 -72.25
C GLY A 183 -62.03 7.63 -70.75
N LEU A 184 -61.51 6.73 -69.92
CA LEU A 184 -61.58 6.82 -68.47
C LEU A 184 -60.96 8.13 -67.94
N LEU A 185 -59.82 8.55 -68.48
CA LEU A 185 -59.19 9.82 -68.10
C LEU A 185 -60.03 11.04 -68.48
N LYS A 186 -60.75 11.01 -69.61
CA LYS A 186 -61.67 12.10 -70.00
C LYS A 186 -62.87 12.17 -69.08
N ASP A 187 -63.45 11.03 -68.74
CA ASP A 187 -64.61 10.95 -67.85
C ASP A 187 -64.22 11.34 -66.42
N LEU A 188 -63.07 10.88 -65.91
CA LEU A 188 -62.53 11.32 -64.62
C LEU A 188 -62.29 12.83 -64.60
N ASN A 189 -61.75 13.40 -65.67
CA ASN A 189 -61.53 14.84 -65.75
C ASN A 189 -62.85 15.63 -65.81
N ALA A 190 -63.87 15.10 -66.52
CA ALA A 190 -65.21 15.67 -66.52
C ALA A 190 -65.87 15.62 -65.14
N ILE A 191 -65.74 14.51 -64.42
CA ILE A 191 -66.23 14.34 -63.05
C ILE A 191 -65.47 15.27 -62.09
N GLN A 192 -64.15 15.37 -62.23
CA GLN A 192 -63.33 16.26 -61.41
C GLN A 192 -63.70 17.74 -61.58
N ARG A 193 -64.12 18.12 -62.79
CA ARG A 193 -64.61 19.48 -63.10
C ARG A 193 -66.10 19.69 -62.82
N SER A 194 -66.83 18.63 -62.46
CA SER A 194 -68.25 18.73 -62.13
C SER A 194 -68.49 19.61 -60.90
N ALA A 195 -69.65 20.27 -60.87
CA ALA A 195 -70.06 21.06 -59.71
C ALA A 195 -70.32 20.16 -58.49
N ASP A 196 -70.82 18.94 -58.72
CA ASP A 196 -71.17 18.00 -57.66
C ASP A 196 -69.97 17.57 -56.83
N LEU A 197 -68.84 17.26 -57.48
CA LEU A 197 -67.62 16.87 -56.75
C LEU A 197 -67.05 18.05 -55.94
N LYS A 198 -67.11 19.28 -56.48
CA LYS A 198 -66.68 20.48 -55.75
C LYS A 198 -67.56 20.74 -54.53
N ASN A 199 -68.87 20.53 -54.66
CA ASN A 199 -69.81 20.64 -53.55
C ASN A 199 -69.53 19.58 -52.47
N LEU A 200 -69.20 18.35 -52.87
CA LEU A 200 -68.81 17.29 -51.94
C LEU A 200 -67.48 17.59 -51.24
N LEU A 201 -66.48 18.09 -51.97
CA LEU A 201 -65.18 18.45 -51.38
C LEU A 201 -65.33 19.56 -50.34
N THR A 202 -66.05 20.63 -50.68
CA THR A 202 -66.33 21.73 -49.74
C THR A 202 -67.15 21.31 -48.53
N LEU A 203 -68.03 20.30 -48.68
CA LEU A 203 -68.74 19.71 -47.55
C LEU A 203 -67.77 18.96 -46.63
N VAL A 204 -66.88 18.13 -47.18
CA VAL A 204 -65.89 17.38 -46.41
C VAL A 204 -64.93 18.33 -45.68
N GLU A 205 -64.43 19.36 -46.36
CA GLU A 205 -63.58 20.38 -45.75
C GLU A 205 -64.29 21.09 -44.58
N LYS A 206 -65.54 21.53 -44.78
CA LYS A 206 -66.34 22.13 -43.69
C LYS A 206 -66.62 21.17 -42.54
N THR A 207 -66.79 19.88 -42.81
CA THR A 207 -66.94 18.90 -41.73
C THR A 207 -65.65 18.69 -40.97
N TYR A 208 -64.50 18.71 -41.65
CA TYR A 208 -63.19 18.56 -41.03
C TYR A 208 -62.85 19.78 -40.16
N GLU A 209 -63.07 21.00 -40.67
CA GLU A 209 -62.93 22.23 -39.88
C GLU A 209 -63.78 22.21 -38.60
N LYS A 210 -64.97 21.58 -38.64
CA LYS A 210 -65.82 21.45 -37.46
C LYS A 210 -65.37 20.36 -36.48
N VAL A 211 -64.66 19.34 -36.95
CA VAL A 211 -64.14 18.24 -36.11
C VAL A 211 -62.85 18.66 -35.40
N ASP A 212 -61.99 19.47 -36.03
CA ASP A 212 -60.79 20.03 -35.39
C ASP A 212 -61.09 21.15 -34.37
N LEU A 213 -62.34 21.64 -34.31
CA LEU A 213 -62.82 22.62 -33.34
C LEU A 213 -63.51 21.97 -32.10
N LEU A 214 -63.55 20.64 -32.03
CA LEU A 214 -64.02 19.85 -30.88
C LEU A 214 -62.84 19.32 -30.06
#